data_AF-T0QTI7-F1
#
_entry.id   AF-T0QTI7-F1
#
_cell.length_a   1.000
_cell.length_b   1.000
_cell.length_c   1.000
_cell.angle_alpha   90.00
_cell.angle_beta   90.00
_cell.angle_gamma   90.00
#
_symmetry.space_group_name_H-M   'P 1'
#
loop_
_entity.id
_entity.type
_entity.pdbx_description
1 polymer ?
#
loop_
_entity_poly.entity_id
_entity_poly.type
_entity_poly.pdbx_seq_one_letter_code
_entity_poly.pdbx_strand_id
1 'polypeptide(L)'
;MSRTATPPSNALLPRSTASWNHLDRSSALYGYLVHLFYGGEDLTLEVAEAHQFVREFVAFCTNEGVSLELFDVDAGLCALSSSGHIHLYALVEELVVFVQSE
;
A
#
# COMPACT_ATOMS: atom_id res chain seq x y z
N MET A 1 23.36 18.60 -1.39
CA MET A 1 22.00 18.62 -1.95
C MET A 1 21.21 17.49 -1.31
N SER A 2 20.59 17.75 -0.18
CA SER A 2 19.81 16.76 0.57
C SER A 2 18.38 16.81 0.06
N ARG A 3 17.91 15.79 -0.65
CA ARG A 3 16.48 15.61 -0.90
C ARG A 3 15.88 15.08 0.40
N THR A 4 15.44 15.99 1.26
CA THR A 4 14.49 15.65 2.32
C THR A 4 13.21 15.20 1.62
N ALA A 5 12.95 13.90 1.63
CA ALA A 5 11.64 13.36 1.29
C ALA A 5 10.64 13.98 2.28
N THR A 6 9.85 14.92 1.80
CA THR A 6 8.75 15.50 2.56
C THR A 6 7.81 14.34 2.90
N PRO A 7 7.46 14.11 4.18
CA PRO A 7 6.50 13.06 4.51
C PRO A 7 5.19 13.40 3.80
N PRO A 8 4.60 12.47 3.02
CA PRO A 8 3.34 12.73 2.36
C PRO A 8 2.28 13.03 3.42
N SER A 9 1.70 14.23 3.31
CA SER A 9 0.58 14.71 4.11
C SER A 9 -0.42 13.60 4.36
N ASN A 10 -0.69 13.24 5.62
CA ASN A 10 -1.91 12.68 6.28
C ASN A 10 -3.15 12.23 5.43
N ALA A 11 -2.96 11.80 4.19
CA ALA A 11 -3.96 11.71 3.12
C ALA A 11 -3.64 10.59 2.13
N LEU A 12 -2.53 9.86 2.30
CA LEU A 12 -2.21 8.70 1.45
C LEU A 12 -3.27 7.61 1.50
N LEU A 13 -3.93 7.46 2.65
CA LEU A 13 -5.17 6.72 2.72
C LEU A 13 -6.28 7.77 2.76
N PRO A 14 -7.15 7.85 1.74
CA PRO A 14 -8.34 8.65 1.83
C PRO A 14 -9.01 8.42 3.18
N ARG A 15 -9.39 9.47 3.90
CA ARG A 15 -10.12 9.32 5.17
C ARG A 15 -11.44 8.55 5.02
N SER A 16 -11.86 8.27 3.77
CA SER A 16 -13.01 7.44 3.41
C SER A 16 -12.68 6.12 2.72
N THR A 17 -11.41 5.76 2.48
CA THR A 17 -11.08 4.40 2.06
C THR A 17 -11.19 3.52 3.28
N ALA A 18 -12.17 2.62 3.24
CA ALA A 18 -12.37 1.40 4.03
C ALA A 18 -11.72 1.40 5.42
N SER A 19 -12.52 1.19 6.46
CA SER A 19 -12.10 1.12 7.86
C SER A 19 -10.98 0.10 8.09
N TRP A 20 -9.72 0.45 7.77
CA TRP A 20 -8.54 -0.39 7.91
C TRP A 20 -8.31 -0.77 9.38
N ASN A 21 -8.91 -0.02 10.30
CA ASN A 21 -9.04 -0.34 11.71
C ASN A 21 -9.86 -1.62 11.99
N HIS A 22 -10.54 -2.19 11.00
CA HIS A 22 -11.22 -3.48 11.06
C HIS A 22 -10.34 -4.66 10.59
N LEU A 23 -9.15 -4.38 10.04
CA LEU A 23 -8.18 -5.43 9.74
C LEU A 23 -7.78 -6.18 11.00
N ASP A 24 -7.53 -7.48 10.85
CA ASP A 24 -6.95 -8.28 11.92
C ASP A 24 -5.58 -7.69 12.30
N ARG A 25 -5.36 -7.46 13.59
CA ARG A 25 -4.10 -6.91 14.10
C ARG A 25 -2.89 -7.82 13.86
N SER A 26 -3.12 -9.10 13.57
CA SER A 26 -2.08 -10.05 13.19
C SER A 26 -1.72 -10.01 11.71
N SER A 27 -2.49 -9.28 10.88
CA SER A 27 -2.18 -9.13 9.45
C SER A 27 -0.95 -8.24 9.22
N ALA A 28 -0.16 -8.60 8.21
CA ALA A 28 0.98 -7.80 7.81
C ALA A 28 0.53 -6.43 7.30
N LEU A 29 -0.57 -6.41 6.52
CA LEU A 29 -1.21 -5.19 6.03
C LEU A 29 -1.54 -4.21 7.16
N TYR A 30 -2.12 -4.67 8.27
CA TYR A 30 -2.42 -3.81 9.41
C TYR A 30 -1.15 -3.17 9.98
N GLY A 31 -0.08 -3.96 10.15
CA GLY A 31 1.21 -3.46 10.65
C GLY A 31 1.77 -2.33 9.77
N TYR A 32 1.78 -2.54 8.46
CA TYR A 32 2.26 -1.53 7.51
C TYR A 32 1.37 -0.28 7.49
N LEU A 33 0.05 -0.43 7.42
CA LEU A 33 -0.86 0.73 7.42
C LEU A 33 -0.79 1.53 8.72
N VAL A 34 -0.66 0.88 9.87
CA VAL A 34 -0.44 1.53 11.17
C VAL A 34 0.87 2.33 11.16
N HIS A 35 1.95 1.73 10.68
CA HIS A 35 3.24 2.41 10.58
C HIS A 35 3.13 3.69 9.73
N LEU A 36 2.50 3.62 8.56
CA LEU A 36 2.26 4.78 7.70
C LEU A 36 1.34 5.81 8.37
N PHE A 37 0.25 5.37 9.02
CA PHE A 37 -0.72 6.24 9.67
C PHE A 37 -0.12 7.08 10.80
N TYR A 38 0.82 6.51 11.56
CA TYR A 38 1.54 7.22 12.61
C TYR A 38 2.75 8.02 12.09
N GLY A 39 2.89 8.17 10.76
CA GLY A 39 3.96 8.97 10.14
C GLY A 39 5.33 8.29 10.20
N GLY A 40 5.34 6.95 10.17
CA GLY A 40 6.56 6.17 10.08
C GLY A 40 7.37 6.49 8.81
N GLU A 41 8.67 6.18 8.87
CA GLU A 41 9.55 6.33 7.71
C GLU A 41 9.17 5.37 6.57
N ASP A 42 9.63 5.67 5.36
CA ASP A 42 9.41 4.77 4.23
C ASP A 42 10.13 3.44 4.46
N LEU A 43 9.40 2.34 4.35
CA LEU A 43 9.95 1.00 4.47
C LEU A 43 10.25 0.45 3.08
N THR A 44 11.28 -0.39 2.99
CA THR A 44 11.52 -1.17 1.78
C THR A 44 11.06 -2.60 2.02
N LEU A 45 10.33 -3.12 1.04
CA LEU A 45 9.81 -4.47 1.03
C LEU A 45 10.59 -5.30 0.01
N GLU A 46 10.88 -6.55 0.35
CA GLU A 46 11.22 -7.53 -0.67
C GLU A 46 10.02 -7.79 -1.59
N VAL A 47 10.28 -8.26 -2.81
CA VAL A 47 9.22 -8.56 -3.78
C VAL A 47 8.19 -9.54 -3.21
N ALA A 48 8.63 -10.56 -2.46
CA ALA A 48 7.72 -11.52 -1.82
C ALA A 48 6.81 -10.87 -0.76
N GLU A 49 7.33 -9.92 0.02
CA GLU A 49 6.56 -9.16 1.01
C GLU A 49 5.57 -8.22 0.32
N ALA A 50 5.98 -7.57 -0.77
CA ALA A 50 5.10 -6.72 -1.56
C ALA A 50 3.94 -7.52 -2.19
N HIS A 51 4.19 -8.75 -2.67
CA HIS A 51 3.13 -9.65 -3.13
C HIS A 51 2.14 -10.00 -2.01
N GLN A 52 2.65 -10.33 -0.82
CA GLN A 52 1.83 -10.61 0.34
C GLN A 52 0.96 -9.39 0.68
N PHE A 53 1.56 -8.20 0.70
CA PHE A 53 0.88 -6.93 0.96
C PHE A 53 -0.29 -6.72 -0.01
N VAL A 54 -0.01 -6.80 -1.33
CA VAL A 54 -1.03 -6.61 -2.38
C VAL A 54 -2.16 -7.63 -2.23
N ARG A 55 -1.83 -8.89 -1.95
CA ARG A 55 -2.84 -9.94 -1.77
C ARG A 55 -3.76 -9.68 -0.59
N GLU A 56 -3.20 -9.28 0.56
CA GLU A 56 -3.99 -8.90 1.74
C GLU A 56 -4.84 -7.66 1.46
N PHE A 57 -4.30 -6.69 0.74
CA PHE A 57 -5.01 -5.47 0.36
C PHE A 57 -6.21 -5.77 -0.56
N VAL A 58 -6.01 -6.56 -1.61
CA VAL A 58 -7.10 -6.98 -2.52
C VAL A 58 -8.18 -7.75 -1.77
N ALA A 59 -7.79 -8.67 -0.88
CA ALA A 59 -8.75 -9.41 -0.06
C ALA A 59 -9.54 -8.47 0.87
N PHE A 60 -8.88 -7.50 1.48
CA PHE A 60 -9.53 -6.47 2.29
C PHE A 60 -10.53 -5.65 1.47
N CYS A 61 -10.13 -5.10 0.33
CA CYS A 61 -11.01 -4.35 -0.56
C CYS A 61 -12.23 -5.18 -1.00
N THR A 62 -12.02 -6.45 -1.38
CA THR A 62 -13.09 -7.37 -1.76
C THR A 62 -14.08 -7.59 -0.62
N ASN A 63 -13.61 -7.79 0.61
CA ASN A 63 -14.45 -8.01 1.78
C ASN A 63 -15.24 -6.76 2.18
N GLU A 64 -14.67 -5.57 1.95
CA GLU A 64 -15.32 -4.28 2.21
C GLU A 64 -16.24 -3.84 1.06
N GLY A 65 -16.35 -4.64 -0.02
CA GLY A 65 -17.18 -4.31 -1.19
C GLY A 65 -16.62 -3.18 -2.05
N VAL A 66 -15.32 -2.92 -1.95
CA VAL A 66 -14.61 -1.92 -2.76
C VAL A 66 -14.31 -2.51 -4.13
N SER A 67 -14.71 -1.82 -5.19
CA SER A 67 -14.40 -2.21 -6.57
C SER A 67 -12.92 -2.00 -6.86
N LEU A 68 -12.31 -2.98 -7.55
CA LEU A 68 -10.91 -2.93 -7.96
C LEU A 68 -10.83 -3.03 -9.48
N GLU A 69 -9.97 -2.23 -10.09
CA GLU A 69 -9.63 -2.43 -11.49
C GLU A 69 -8.78 -3.70 -11.69
N LEU A 70 -8.92 -4.32 -12.86
CA LEU A 70 -8.05 -5.43 -13.25
C LEU A 70 -6.66 -4.88 -13.55
N PHE A 71 -5.67 -5.32 -12.78
CA PHE A 71 -4.27 -4.97 -13.01
C PHE A 71 -3.37 -6.21 -12.92
N ASP A 72 -2.25 -6.18 -13.63
CA ASP A 72 -1.21 -7.20 -13.55
C ASP A 72 -0.27 -6.86 -12.37
N VAL A 73 -0.44 -7.61 -11.28
CA VAL A 73 0.33 -7.43 -10.04
C VAL A 73 1.83 -7.63 -10.30
N ASP A 74 2.21 -8.67 -11.05
CA ASP A 74 3.61 -8.99 -11.30
C ASP A 74 4.27 -7.86 -12.10
N ALA A 75 3.61 -7.36 -13.14
CA ALA A 75 4.09 -6.25 -13.95
C ALA A 75 4.22 -4.95 -13.13
N GLY A 76 3.23 -4.64 -12.28
CA GLY A 76 3.25 -3.46 -11.42
C GLY A 76 4.38 -3.50 -10.40
N LEU A 77 4.55 -4.62 -9.70
CA LEU A 77 5.64 -4.79 -8.73
C LEU A 77 7.02 -4.77 -9.41
N CYS A 78 7.14 -5.34 -10.62
CA CYS A 78 8.38 -5.23 -11.40
C CYS A 78 8.71 -3.78 -11.76
N ALA A 79 7.72 -2.95 -12.09
CA ALA A 79 7.91 -1.54 -12.41
C ALA A 79 8.33 -0.71 -11.18
N LEU A 80 7.81 -1.07 -10.00
CA LEU A 80 8.15 -0.42 -8.72
C LEU A 80 9.47 -0.88 -8.13
N SER A 81 9.92 -2.09 -8.47
CA SER A 81 11.14 -2.67 -7.90
C SER A 81 12.39 -1.95 -8.39
N SER A 82 13.14 -1.38 -7.46
CA SER A 82 14.49 -0.86 -7.69
C SER A 82 15.49 -1.70 -6.90
N SER A 83 16.47 -2.30 -7.60
CA SER A 83 17.49 -3.15 -6.97
C SER A 83 16.92 -4.29 -6.10
N GLY A 84 15.75 -4.84 -6.49
CA GLY A 84 15.09 -5.95 -5.80
C GLY A 84 14.21 -5.56 -4.60
N HIS A 85 14.05 -4.25 -4.35
CA HIS A 85 13.27 -3.73 -3.23
C HIS A 85 12.20 -2.77 -3.73
N ILE A 86 11.08 -2.72 -3.03
CA ILE A 86 9.93 -1.87 -3.34
C ILE A 86 9.68 -0.94 -2.16
N HIS A 87 9.60 0.35 -2.43
CA HIS A 87 9.25 1.34 -1.42
C HIS A 87 7.77 1.23 -1.05
N LEU A 88 7.47 1.13 0.24
CA LEU A 88 6.12 0.94 0.76
C LEU A 88 5.22 2.12 0.39
N TYR A 89 5.72 3.36 0.44
CA TYR A 89 4.94 4.51 -0.02
C TYR A 89 4.55 4.40 -1.49
N ALA A 90 5.51 4.06 -2.36
CA ALA A 90 5.24 3.93 -3.79
C ALA A 90 4.23 2.81 -4.06
N LEU A 91 4.32 1.69 -3.34
CA LEU A 91 3.35 0.60 -3.42
C LEU A 91 1.94 1.05 -3.02
N VAL A 92 1.82 1.79 -1.91
CA VAL A 92 0.53 2.28 -1.42
C VAL A 92 -0.07 3.31 -2.37
N GLU A 93 0.75 4.22 -2.92
CA GLU A 93 0.29 5.21 -3.91
C GLU A 93 -0.31 4.54 -5.14
N GLU A 94 0.37 3.54 -5.73
CA GLU A 94 -0.17 2.79 -6.86
C GLU A 94 -1.48 2.05 -6.49
N LEU A 95 -1.54 1.43 -5.31
CA LEU A 95 -2.73 0.72 -4.86
C LEU A 95 -3.95 1.63 -4.62
N VAL A 96 -3.72 2.85 -4.15
CA VAL A 96 -4.78 3.83 -3.95
C VAL A 96 -5.33 4.31 -5.29
N VAL A 97 -4.47 4.48 -6.30
CA VAL A 97 -4.90 4.77 -7.68
C VAL A 97 -5.79 3.64 -8.21
N PHE A 98 -5.39 2.37 -8.01
CA PHE A 98 -6.19 1.21 -8.44
C PHE A 98 -7.59 1.11 -7.81
N VAL A 99 -7.80 1.75 -6.65
CA VAL A 99 -9.09 1.76 -5.94
C VAL A 99 -9.95 2.98 -6.33
N GLN A 100 -9.35 4.06 -6.81
CA GLN A 100 -10.04 5.35 -7.05
C GLN A 100 -10.59 5.52 -8.47
N SER A 101 -10.37 4.57 -9.37
CA SER A 101 -10.89 4.64 -10.74
C SER A 101 -12.41 4.35 -10.77
N GLU A 102 -13.21 5.40 -10.59
CA GLU A 102 -14.58 5.52 -11.10
C GLU A 102 -14.62 6.44 -12.33
#